data_AF-A0A812WZI5-F1
#
_entry.id   AF-A0A812WZI5-F1
#
_cell.length_a   1.000
_cell.length_b   1.000
_cell.length_c   1.000
_cell.angle_alpha   90.00
_cell.angle_beta   90.00
_cell.angle_gamma   90.00
#
_symmetry.space_group_name_H-M   'P 1'
#
loop_
_entity.id
_entity.type
_entity.pdbx_description
1 polymer ?
#
loop_
_entity_poly.entity_id
_entity_poly.type
_entity_poly.pdbx_seq_one_letter_code
_entity_poly.pdbx_strand_id
1 'polypeptide(L)'
;VLVRSFWAAIDYLRARVAPGIAAVLENCCHLFSLWWMQEGVGDFLQSGYLTAQQAGLLRSAVRRLLPVLRVDAIPLVDAWGHSDHSLNSALGRRDGRVYEALWESAQAKMNPMNTEEVTPAFRESIYPWRRSRL
;
A
#
# COMPACT_ATOMS: atom_id res chain seq x y z
N VAL A 1 5.93 -19.80 -9.03
CA VAL A 1 7.35 -19.35 -9.18
C VAL A 1 7.73 -18.35 -8.10
N LEU A 2 7.00 -17.24 -7.94
CA LEU A 2 7.33 -16.17 -6.97
C LEU A 2 7.45 -16.66 -5.51
N VAL A 3 6.48 -17.44 -5.01
CA VAL A 3 6.52 -18.00 -3.64
C VAL A 3 7.81 -18.78 -3.37
N ARG A 4 8.20 -19.65 -4.32
CA ARG A 4 9.42 -20.45 -4.21
C ARG A 4 10.67 -19.57 -4.19
N SER A 5 10.73 -18.56 -5.06
CA SER A 5 11.87 -17.64 -5.10
C SER A 5 11.98 -16.79 -3.84
N PHE A 6 10.85 -16.34 -3.29
CA PHE A 6 10.82 -15.59 -2.04
C PHE A 6 11.31 -16.47 -0.86
N TRP A 7 10.78 -17.68 -0.74
CA TRP A 7 11.23 -18.62 0.29
C TRP A 7 12.74 -18.93 0.18
N ALA A 8 13.24 -19.20 -1.03
CA ALA A 8 14.65 -19.44 -1.26
C ALA A 8 15.53 -18.23 -0.88
N ALA A 9 15.06 -17.00 -1.13
CA ALA A 9 15.75 -15.79 -0.71
C ALA A 9 15.81 -15.67 0.82
N ILE A 10 14.73 -16.03 1.53
CA ILE A 10 14.70 -16.04 3.00
C ILE A 10 15.68 -17.07 3.57
N ASP A 11 15.69 -18.29 3.01
CA ASP A 11 16.64 -19.34 3.42
C ASP A 11 18.09 -18.90 3.21
N TYR A 12 18.38 -18.25 2.07
CA TYR A 12 19.70 -17.68 1.80
C TYR A 12 20.10 -16.59 2.82
N LEU A 13 19.15 -15.74 3.22
CA LEU A 13 19.38 -14.64 4.16
C LEU A 13 19.48 -15.11 5.61
N ARG A 14 18.80 -16.20 6.00
CA ARG A 14 18.73 -16.68 7.39
C ARG A 14 20.09 -16.91 8.05
N ALA A 15 21.11 -17.29 7.28
CA ALA A 15 22.48 -17.47 7.77
C ALA A 15 23.34 -16.20 7.75
N ARG A 16 22.83 -15.09 7.22
CA ARG A 16 23.58 -13.86 6.90
C ARG A 16 23.06 -12.60 7.60
N VAL A 17 21.84 -12.65 8.13
CA VAL A 17 21.19 -11.52 8.80
C VAL A 17 20.84 -11.85 10.24
N ALA A 18 20.56 -10.81 11.03
CA ALA A 18 20.08 -11.00 12.39
C ALA A 18 18.78 -11.85 12.39
N PRO A 19 18.59 -12.76 13.36
CA PRO A 19 17.43 -13.65 13.42
C PRO A 19 16.09 -12.92 13.33
N GLY A 20 16.01 -11.71 13.90
CA GLY A 20 14.80 -10.87 13.84
C GLY A 20 14.40 -10.46 12.43
N ILE A 21 15.35 -10.13 11.56
CA ILE A 21 15.06 -9.71 10.17
C ILE A 21 14.50 -10.88 9.37
N ALA A 22 15.14 -12.05 9.49
CA ALA A 22 14.68 -13.26 8.80
C ALA A 22 13.26 -13.64 9.22
N ALA A 23 12.93 -13.54 10.51
CA ALA A 23 11.59 -13.82 11.03
C ALA A 23 10.51 -12.89 10.46
N VAL A 24 10.79 -11.58 10.35
CA VAL A 24 9.84 -10.62 9.76
C VAL A 24 9.63 -10.89 8.27
N LEU A 25 10.71 -11.16 7.52
CA LEU A 25 10.61 -11.49 6.09
C LEU A 25 9.88 -12.83 5.85
N GLU A 26 10.06 -13.80 6.75
CA GLU A 26 9.32 -15.06 6.75
C GLU A 26 7.83 -14.84 6.94
N ASN A 27 7.43 -13.97 7.88
CA ASN A 27 6.03 -13.57 8.02
C ASN A 27 5.49 -12.90 6.75
N CYS A 28 6.28 -12.05 6.07
CA CYS A 28 5.90 -11.48 4.77
C CYS A 28 5.69 -12.56 3.70
N CYS A 29 6.57 -13.57 3.63
CA CYS A 29 6.43 -14.67 2.69
C CYS A 29 5.22 -15.56 3.01
N HIS A 30 4.95 -15.83 4.28
CA HIS A 30 3.73 -16.52 4.71
C HIS A 30 2.48 -15.74 4.30
N LEU A 31 2.41 -14.43 4.59
CA LEU A 31 1.28 -13.61 4.21
C LEU A 31 1.11 -13.57 2.69
N PHE A 32 2.19 -13.34 1.93
CA PHE A 32 2.17 -13.33 0.47
C PHE A 32 1.63 -14.64 -0.11
N SER A 33 2.12 -15.78 0.39
CA SER A 33 1.73 -17.11 -0.09
C SER A 33 0.27 -17.42 0.22
N LEU A 34 -0.15 -17.19 1.48
CA LEU A 34 -1.51 -17.47 1.94
C LEU A 34 -2.53 -16.53 1.30
N TRP A 35 -2.16 -15.26 1.08
CA TRP A 35 -3.02 -14.31 0.38
C TRP A 35 -3.30 -14.74 -1.06
N TRP A 36 -2.27 -15.13 -1.81
CA TRP A 36 -2.46 -15.63 -3.18
C TRP A 36 -3.25 -16.94 -3.23
N MET A 37 -3.05 -17.85 -2.27
CA MET A 37 -3.88 -19.04 -2.14
C MET A 37 -5.35 -18.68 -1.82
N GLN A 38 -5.58 -17.64 -1.05
CA GLN A 38 -6.93 -17.17 -0.71
C GLN A 38 -7.63 -16.56 -1.93
N GLU A 39 -6.93 -15.72 -2.71
CA GLU A 39 -7.47 -15.15 -3.94
C GLU A 39 -7.78 -16.24 -4.98
N GLY A 40 -6.91 -17.24 -5.09
CA GLY A 40 -7.08 -18.40 -5.98
C GLY A 40 -7.82 -19.59 -5.37
N VAL A 41 -8.55 -19.43 -4.26
CA VAL A 41 -9.05 -20.56 -3.45
C VAL A 41 -9.96 -21.51 -4.23
N GLY A 42 -10.64 -21.02 -5.29
CA GLY A 42 -11.50 -21.83 -6.16
C GLY A 42 -10.76 -23.01 -6.80
N ASP A 43 -9.56 -22.78 -7.33
CA ASP A 43 -8.76 -23.82 -8.00
C ASP A 43 -8.33 -24.93 -7.02
N PHE A 44 -8.01 -24.55 -5.78
CA PHE A 44 -7.65 -25.49 -4.73
C PHE A 44 -8.83 -26.32 -4.23
N LEU A 45 -10.03 -25.74 -4.22
CA LEU A 45 -11.26 -26.47 -3.88
C LEU A 45 -11.67 -27.41 -5.01
N GLN A 46 -11.61 -26.96 -6.27
CA GLN A 46 -11.98 -27.76 -7.44
C GLN A 46 -11.04 -28.95 -7.65
N SER A 47 -9.74 -28.76 -7.41
CA SER A 47 -8.76 -29.85 -7.45
C SER A 47 -8.87 -30.83 -6.27
N GLY A 48 -9.68 -30.52 -5.25
CA GLY A 48 -9.78 -31.29 -4.02
C GLY A 48 -8.55 -31.19 -3.10
N TYR A 49 -7.58 -30.33 -3.42
CA TYR A 49 -6.38 -30.13 -2.62
C TYR A 49 -6.71 -29.49 -1.26
N LEU A 50 -7.69 -28.58 -1.24
CA LEU A 50 -8.25 -28.02 0.00
C LEU A 50 -9.70 -28.45 0.18
N THR A 51 -10.08 -28.70 1.43
CA THR A 51 -11.48 -28.79 1.84
C THR A 51 -12.06 -27.40 2.16
N ALA A 52 -13.39 -27.29 2.20
CA ALA A 52 -14.06 -26.06 2.62
C ALA A 52 -13.64 -25.61 4.03
N GLN A 53 -13.40 -26.55 4.94
CA GLN A 53 -12.89 -26.27 6.29
C GLN A 53 -11.47 -25.71 6.24
N GLN A 54 -10.57 -26.31 5.46
CA GLN A 54 -9.19 -25.81 5.29
C GLN A 54 -9.16 -24.44 4.62
N ALA A 55 -10.06 -24.15 3.68
CA ALA A 55 -10.23 -22.81 3.12
C ALA A 55 -10.67 -21.78 4.19
N GLY A 56 -11.50 -22.20 5.16
CA GLY A 56 -11.81 -21.40 6.34
C GLY A 56 -10.59 -21.13 7.23
N LEU A 57 -9.74 -22.14 7.43
CA LEU A 57 -8.49 -22.00 8.18
C LEU A 57 -7.49 -21.09 7.47
N LEU A 58 -7.39 -21.17 6.14
CA LEU A 58 -6.56 -20.30 5.30
C LEU A 58 -6.91 -18.83 5.51
N ARG A 59 -8.20 -18.47 5.37
CA ARG A 59 -8.68 -17.09 5.63
C ARG A 59 -8.36 -16.63 7.05
N SER A 60 -8.50 -17.52 8.02
CA SER A 60 -8.19 -17.22 9.42
C SER A 60 -6.69 -17.01 9.64
N ALA A 61 -5.83 -17.77 8.96
CA ALA A 61 -4.37 -17.63 9.03
C ALA A 61 -3.92 -16.28 8.45
N VAL A 62 -4.46 -15.86 7.30
CA VAL A 62 -4.20 -14.54 6.73
C VAL A 62 -4.56 -13.44 7.74
N ARG A 63 -5.77 -13.49 8.32
CA ARG A 63 -6.20 -12.50 9.32
C ARG A 63 -5.34 -12.46 10.58
N ARG A 64 -4.80 -13.60 11.01
CA ARG A 64 -3.89 -13.68 12.17
C ARG A 64 -2.50 -13.10 11.88
N LEU A 65 -2.02 -13.19 10.63
CA LEU A 65 -0.71 -12.64 10.26
C LEU A 65 -0.71 -11.12 10.11
N LEU A 66 -1.83 -10.51 9.73
CA LEU A 66 -1.94 -9.04 9.60
C LEU A 66 -1.52 -8.26 10.85
N PRO A 67 -2.02 -8.55 12.08
CA PRO A 67 -1.60 -7.83 13.27
C PRO A 67 -0.14 -8.11 13.66
N VAL A 68 0.40 -9.29 13.31
CA VAL A 68 1.82 -9.62 13.53
C VAL A 68 2.71 -8.72 12.68
N LEU A 69 2.43 -8.62 11.38
CA LEU A 69 3.20 -7.77 10.46
C LEU A 69 2.93 -6.28 10.61
N ARG A 70 1.78 -5.89 11.19
CA ARG A 70 1.43 -4.47 11.39
C ARG A 70 2.49 -3.71 12.18
N VAL A 71 3.12 -4.34 13.16
CA VAL A 71 4.13 -3.70 14.01
C VAL A 71 5.38 -3.32 13.20
N ASP A 72 5.73 -4.13 12.22
CA ASP A 72 6.91 -3.94 11.36
C ASP A 72 6.59 -3.23 10.04
N ALA A 73 5.34 -2.85 9.79
CA ALA A 73 4.91 -2.30 8.50
C ALA A 73 5.65 -1.02 8.11
N ILE A 74 5.88 -0.10 9.06
CA ILE A 74 6.63 1.15 8.83
C ILE A 74 8.13 0.85 8.60
N PRO A 75 8.85 0.12 9.48
CA PRO A 75 10.24 -0.26 9.23
C PRO A 75 10.46 -1.00 7.91
N LEU A 76 9.52 -1.86 7.49
CA LEU A 76 9.61 -2.60 6.22
C LEU A 76 9.56 -1.68 5.01
N VAL A 77 8.77 -0.61 5.02
CA VAL A 77 8.74 0.37 3.92
C VAL A 77 9.92 1.34 4.02
N ASP A 78 10.34 1.72 5.22
CA ASP A 78 11.51 2.58 5.44
C ASP A 78 12.81 1.93 4.96
N ALA A 79 12.92 0.60 5.05
CA ALA A 79 14.10 -0.17 4.62
C ALA A 79 14.43 -0.02 3.12
N TRP A 80 13.48 0.42 2.29
CA TRP A 80 13.72 0.72 0.87
C TRP A 80 14.58 1.98 0.66
N GLY A 81 14.67 2.85 1.68
CA GLY A 81 15.56 4.01 1.65
C GLY A 81 15.14 5.11 0.68
N HIS A 82 13.85 5.22 0.34
CA HIS A 82 13.35 6.32 -0.49
C HIS A 82 13.48 7.66 0.23
N SER A 83 14.01 8.67 -0.45
CA SER A 83 13.99 10.06 0.02
C SER A 83 12.65 10.71 -0.30
N ASP A 84 12.26 11.74 0.45
CA ASP A 84 11.04 12.51 0.19
C ASP A 84 11.02 13.08 -1.25
N HIS A 85 12.20 13.44 -1.79
CA HIS A 85 12.32 13.87 -3.18
C HIS A 85 12.01 12.74 -4.17
N SER A 86 12.55 11.54 -3.94
CA SER A 86 12.28 10.39 -4.82
C SER A 86 10.84 9.88 -4.71
N LEU A 87 10.25 9.95 -3.52
CA LEU A 87 8.89 9.51 -3.25
C LEU A 87 7.85 10.54 -3.72
N ASN A 88 8.21 11.83 -3.67
CA ASN A 88 7.43 12.97 -4.13
C ASN A 88 5.94 12.89 -3.70
N SER A 89 5.70 12.59 -2.43
CA SER A 89 4.37 12.35 -1.88
C SER A 89 4.14 13.12 -0.60
N ALA A 90 3.09 13.96 -0.58
CA ALA A 90 2.66 14.68 0.62
C ALA A 90 2.15 13.72 1.71
N LEU A 91 1.52 12.60 1.33
CA LEU A 91 1.01 11.57 2.25
C LEU A 91 2.13 10.66 2.78
N GLY A 92 3.13 10.38 1.95
CA GLY A 92 4.24 9.47 2.26
C GLY A 92 5.43 10.14 2.94
N ARG A 93 5.26 11.35 3.46
CA ARG A 93 6.37 12.18 3.94
C ARG A 93 7.02 11.59 5.20
N ARG A 94 8.35 11.50 5.20
CA ARG A 94 9.10 10.80 6.26
C ARG A 94 8.89 11.34 7.67
N ASP A 95 8.73 12.65 7.83
CA ASP A 95 8.55 13.27 9.14
C ASP A 95 7.10 13.26 9.66
N GLY A 96 6.16 12.68 8.89
CA GLY A 96 4.77 12.51 9.27
C GLY A 96 3.90 13.78 9.30
N ARG A 97 4.42 14.99 8.99
CA ARG A 97 3.56 16.21 8.94
C ARG A 97 2.85 16.31 7.59
N VAL A 98 1.87 15.43 7.44
CA VAL A 98 1.13 15.18 6.20
C VAL A 98 0.18 16.32 5.87
N TYR A 99 -0.50 16.87 6.87
CA TYR A 99 -1.53 17.90 6.65
C TYR A 99 -0.93 19.21 6.14
N GLU A 100 0.22 19.60 6.67
CA GLU A 100 0.98 20.76 6.24
C GLU A 100 1.47 20.60 4.80
N ALA A 101 2.02 19.43 4.47
CA ALA A 101 2.45 19.14 3.11
C ALA A 101 1.29 19.12 2.11
N LEU A 102 0.14 18.57 2.49
CA LEU A 102 -1.07 18.62 1.67
C LEU A 102 -1.54 20.06 1.46
N TRP A 103 -1.57 20.86 2.52
CA TRP A 103 -1.94 22.27 2.44
C TRP A 103 -0.99 23.05 1.53
N GLU A 104 0.32 22.87 1.68
CA GLU A 104 1.36 23.47 0.84
C GLU A 104 1.20 23.05 -0.63
N SER A 105 0.90 21.78 -0.90
CA SER A 105 0.69 21.27 -2.25
C SER A 105 -0.52 21.90 -2.95
N ALA A 106 -1.51 22.34 -2.18
CA ALA A 106 -2.68 23.04 -2.69
C ALA A 106 -2.46 24.55 -2.88
N GLN A 107 -1.39 25.14 -2.35
CA GLN A 107 -1.16 26.59 -2.49
C GLN A 107 -0.84 26.99 -3.93
N ALA A 108 -1.13 28.24 -4.28
CA ALA A 108 -0.85 28.83 -5.60
C ALA A 108 0.59 28.61 -6.10
N LYS A 109 1.57 28.51 -5.18
CA LYS A 109 2.98 28.24 -5.52
C LYS A 109 3.20 26.86 -6.15
N MET A 110 2.40 25.87 -5.78
CA MET A 110 2.53 24.48 -6.21
C MET A 110 1.40 24.05 -7.16
N ASN A 111 0.19 24.60 -7.00
CA ASN A 111 -0.96 24.31 -7.83
C ASN A 111 -1.38 25.56 -8.63
N PRO A 112 -1.13 25.59 -9.96
CA PRO A 112 -1.49 26.72 -10.83
C PRO A 112 -2.98 27.06 -10.81
N MET A 113 -3.86 26.07 -10.55
CA MET A 113 -5.31 26.28 -10.51
C MET A 113 -5.76 27.19 -9.38
N ASN A 114 -4.95 27.33 -8.33
CA ASN A 114 -5.28 28.12 -7.14
C ASN A 114 -4.57 29.50 -7.15
N THR A 115 -4.06 29.93 -8.31
CA THR A 115 -3.41 31.25 -8.45
C THR A 115 -4.42 32.39 -8.39
N GLU A 116 -5.62 32.17 -8.92
CA GLU A 116 -6.70 33.16 -8.95
C GLU A 116 -7.88 32.66 -8.11
N GLU A 117 -8.48 33.56 -7.32
CA GLU A 117 -9.67 33.25 -6.51
C GLU A 117 -10.89 32.93 -7.40
N VAL A 118 -11.01 33.60 -8.55
CA VAL A 118 -12.08 33.37 -9.53
C VAL A 118 -11.44 33.11 -10.88
N THR A 119 -11.53 31.86 -11.33
CA THR A 119 -10.93 31.44 -12.61
C THR A 119 -11.66 32.03 -13.82
N PRO A 120 -10.99 32.18 -14.97
CA PRO A 120 -11.62 32.64 -16.21
C PRO A 120 -12.82 31.78 -16.62
N ALA A 121 -12.73 30.45 -16.43
CA ALA A 121 -13.81 29.51 -16.70
C ALA A 121 -15.10 29.85 -15.94
N PHE A 122 -15.00 30.37 -14.72
CA PHE A 122 -16.18 30.83 -13.99
C PHE A 122 -16.84 32.03 -14.69
N ARG A 123 -16.06 33.03 -15.14
CA ARG A 123 -16.60 34.23 -15.80
C ARG A 123 -17.16 33.94 -17.19
N GLU A 124 -16.51 33.08 -17.94
CA GLU A 124 -16.85 32.80 -19.34
C GLU A 124 -18.01 31.81 -19.48
N SER A 125 -18.10 30.82 -18.59
CA SER A 125 -19.07 29.73 -18.73
C SER A 125 -20.09 29.67 -17.59
N ILE A 126 -19.65 29.69 -16.33
CA ILE A 126 -20.54 29.47 -15.18
C ILE A 126 -21.38 30.73 -14.87
N TYR A 127 -20.79 31.91 -15.00
CA TYR A 127 -21.45 33.18 -14.68
C TYR A 127 -22.61 33.50 -15.65
N PRO A 128 -22.46 33.38 -16.98
CA PRO A 128 -23.59 33.55 -17.91
C PRO A 128 -24.68 32.50 -17.70
N TRP A 129 -24.31 31.24 -17.43
CA TRP A 129 -25.29 30.18 -17.13
C TRP A 129 -26.11 30.50 -15.88
N ARG A 130 -25.47 30.92 -14.79
CA ARG A 130 -26.18 31.33 -13.55
C ARG A 130 -27.13 32.52 -13.77
N ARG A 131 -26.81 33.43 -14.70
CA ARG A 131 -27.64 34.61 -15.03
C ARG A 131 -28.75 34.30 -16.03
N SER A 132 -28.54 33.32 -16.90
CA SER A 132 -29.54 32.80 -17.83
C SER A 132 -30.55 31.98 -17.02
N ARG A 133 -31.60 32.64 -16.51
CA ARG A 133 -32.78 31.94 -15.98
C ARG A 133 -33.45 31.20 -17.14
N LEU A 134 -33.16 29.90 -17.25
CA LEU A 134 -34.20 28.92 -17.59
C LEU A 134 -35.07 28.69 -16.36
#